data_AF-S7UFC3-F1
#
_entry.id   AF-S7UFC3-F1
#
_cell.length_a   1.000
_cell.length_b   1.000
_cell.length_c   1.000
_cell.angle_alpha   90.00
_cell.angle_beta   90.00
_cell.angle_gamma   90.00
#
_symmetry.space_group_name_H-M   'P 1'
#
loop_
_entity.id
_entity.type
_entity.pdbx_description
1 polymer ?
#
loop_
_entity_poly.entity_id
_entity_poly.type
_entity_poly.pdbx_seq_one_letter_code
_entity_poly.pdbx_strand_id
1 'polypeptide(L)'
;MRADISHFYSLKTVIEQLLGKEAWLDLKEATSLTKWRVYVLKLIAVIRVSIKESVQIVDQAWLDAVRDNLDDGKASAKAAKTIDELLSGFAATLLRQVFLQIGMLPNRTTARRVTLSRQYWRLDSHRSVQYVQTPQQIEAAFWSVQQRQLGFERQMELRDEYRASRSKLPYWRWCQEKEGYRGNE
;
A
#
# COMPACT_ATOMS: atom_id res chain seq x y z
N MET A 1 -2.04 17.93 25.86
CA MET A 1 -2.93 16.76 25.97
C MET A 1 -2.05 15.54 26.23
N ARG A 2 -2.29 14.77 27.32
CA ARG A 2 -1.65 13.46 27.51
C ARG A 2 -2.40 12.50 26.58
N ALA A 3 -1.88 12.24 25.39
CA ALA A 3 -2.50 11.31 24.46
C ALA A 3 -2.10 9.89 24.90
N ASP A 4 -2.77 9.35 25.91
CA ASP A 4 -2.71 7.90 26.17
C ASP A 4 -3.45 7.21 25.02
N ILE A 5 -2.70 6.81 24.00
CA ILE A 5 -3.26 6.16 22.81
C ILE A 5 -3.40 4.65 22.97
N SER A 6 -3.14 4.11 24.17
CA SER A 6 -3.09 2.67 24.43
C SER A 6 -4.41 1.95 24.10
N HIS A 7 -5.52 2.67 24.10
CA HIS A 7 -6.85 2.14 23.78
C HIS A 7 -7.16 2.09 22.27
N PHE A 8 -6.33 2.68 21.40
CA PHE A 8 -6.53 2.66 19.95
C PHE A 8 -5.94 1.40 19.30
N TYR A 9 -6.60 0.27 19.53
CA TYR A 9 -6.15 -1.04 19.04
C TYR A 9 -5.92 -1.10 17.52
N SER A 10 -6.76 -0.44 16.72
CA SER A 10 -6.58 -0.40 15.26
C SER A 10 -5.30 0.31 14.85
N LEU A 11 -4.97 1.43 15.52
CA LEU A 11 -3.74 2.18 15.25
C LEU A 11 -2.51 1.39 15.71
N LYS A 12 -2.59 0.73 16.88
CA LYS A 12 -1.56 -0.19 17.36
C LYS A 12 -1.23 -1.24 16.31
N THR A 13 -2.23 -1.98 15.84
CA THR A 13 -2.02 -3.07 14.88
C THR A 13 -1.32 -2.58 13.61
N VAL A 14 -1.75 -1.43 13.07
CA VAL A 14 -1.13 -0.86 11.86
C VAL A 14 0.31 -0.41 12.11
N ILE A 15 0.60 0.22 13.24
CA ILE A 15 1.99 0.62 13.60
C ILE A 15 2.87 -0.62 13.75
N GLU A 16 2.40 -1.64 14.46
CA GLU A 16 3.16 -2.88 14.66
C GLU A 16 3.43 -3.60 13.33
N GLN A 17 2.46 -3.62 12.41
CA GLN A 17 2.63 -4.22 11.08
C GLN A 17 3.62 -3.46 10.20
N LEU A 18 3.60 -2.12 10.23
CA LEU A 18 4.42 -1.29 9.35
C LEU A 18 5.83 -1.01 9.89
N LEU A 19 5.97 -0.89 11.20
CA LEU A 19 7.18 -0.37 11.85
C LEU A 19 7.72 -1.29 12.95
N GLY A 20 7.01 -2.38 13.28
CA GLY A 20 7.38 -3.32 14.32
C GLY A 20 6.84 -2.96 15.71
N LYS A 21 6.91 -3.92 16.64
CA LYS A 21 6.39 -3.79 18.01
C LYS A 21 7.06 -2.68 18.82
N GLU A 22 8.37 -2.51 18.65
CA GLU A 22 9.13 -1.45 19.34
C GLU A 22 8.63 -0.05 19.00
N ALA A 23 8.22 0.19 17.75
CA ALA A 23 7.68 1.49 17.35
C ALA A 23 6.38 1.83 18.10
N TRP A 24 5.54 0.84 18.35
CA TRP A 24 4.34 1.03 19.16
C TRP A 24 4.68 1.33 20.62
N LEU A 25 5.59 0.56 21.22
CA LEU A 25 6.04 0.79 22.60
C LEU A 25 6.62 2.18 22.78
N ASP A 26 7.37 2.65 21.79
CA ASP A 26 7.93 4.00 21.75
C ASP A 26 6.88 5.11 21.68
N LEU A 27 5.75 4.86 21.03
CA LEU A 27 4.73 5.88 20.73
C LEU A 27 3.57 5.89 21.73
N LYS A 28 3.16 4.73 22.26
CA LYS A 28 1.93 4.57 23.05
C LYS A 28 1.90 5.43 24.32
N GLU A 29 3.07 5.66 24.91
CA GLU A 29 3.27 6.43 26.15
C GLU A 29 4.07 7.71 25.90
N ALA A 30 4.48 7.98 24.65
CA ALA A 30 5.29 9.15 24.33
C ALA A 30 4.44 10.42 24.22
N THR A 31 4.73 11.37 25.11
CA THR A 31 4.35 12.78 24.96
C THR A 31 5.34 13.56 24.08
N SER A 32 6.41 12.91 23.61
CA SER A 32 7.47 13.55 22.85
C SER A 32 7.07 13.75 21.39
N LEU A 33 6.80 15.00 21.03
CA LEU A 33 6.62 15.42 19.64
C LEU A 33 7.80 15.01 18.74
N THR A 34 9.02 15.03 19.26
CA THR A 34 10.22 14.63 18.50
C THR A 34 10.15 13.16 18.10
N LYS A 35 9.77 12.26 19.03
CA LYS A 35 9.59 10.83 18.70
C LYS A 35 8.51 10.64 17.65
N TRP A 36 7.33 11.24 17.85
CA TRP A 36 6.23 11.18 16.88
C TRP A 36 6.66 11.66 15.49
N ARG A 37 7.39 12.78 15.42
CA ARG A 37 7.87 13.35 14.17
C ARG A 37 8.81 12.40 13.43
N VAL A 38 9.70 11.70 14.13
CA VAL A 38 10.60 10.69 13.52
C VAL A 38 9.79 9.61 12.81
N TYR A 39 8.80 9.03 13.50
CA TYR A 39 7.99 7.96 12.91
C TYR A 39 7.09 8.43 11.77
N VAL A 40 6.48 9.62 11.88
CA VAL A 40 5.70 10.21 10.77
C VAL A 40 6.56 10.46 9.53
N LEU A 41 7.75 11.06 9.72
CA LEU A 41 8.69 11.28 8.60
C LEU A 41 9.15 9.97 7.98
N LYS A 42 9.37 8.94 8.80
CA LYS A 42 9.71 7.59 8.33
C LYS A 42 8.58 6.99 7.49
N LEU A 43 7.33 7.09 7.92
CA LEU A 43 6.18 6.62 7.14
C LEU A 43 6.02 7.34 5.80
N ILE A 44 6.17 8.67 5.78
CA ILE A 44 6.14 9.44 4.52
C ILE A 44 7.25 8.96 3.56
N ALA A 45 8.46 8.71 4.08
CA ALA A 45 9.56 8.19 3.28
C ALA A 45 9.29 6.77 2.74
N VAL A 46 8.73 5.88 3.58
CA VAL A 46 8.34 4.53 3.17
C VAL A 46 7.29 4.59 2.06
N ILE A 47 6.25 5.42 2.20
CA ILE A 47 5.22 5.58 1.16
C ILE A 47 5.84 6.01 -0.17
N ARG A 48 6.77 6.97 -0.14
CA ARG A 48 7.50 7.43 -1.34
C ARG A 48 8.23 6.28 -2.03
N VAL A 49 9.00 5.50 -1.27
CA VAL A 49 9.76 4.37 -1.80
C VAL A 49 8.80 3.31 -2.35
N SER A 50 7.79 2.91 -1.59
CA SER A 50 6.83 1.88 -2.02
C SER A 50 6.13 2.25 -3.32
N ILE A 51 5.71 3.51 -3.49
CA ILE A 51 5.08 3.97 -4.73
C ILE A 51 6.07 3.88 -5.90
N LYS A 52 7.30 4.39 -5.72
CA LYS A 52 8.33 4.39 -6.75
C LYS A 52 8.66 2.98 -7.25
N GLU A 53 8.74 2.01 -6.34
CA GLU A 53 9.12 0.63 -6.68
C GLU A 53 7.94 -0.21 -7.19
N SER A 54 6.71 0.11 -6.79
CA SER A 54 5.53 -0.73 -7.09
C SER A 54 4.73 -0.27 -8.32
N VAL A 55 4.77 1.02 -8.65
CA VAL A 55 3.98 1.59 -9.75
C VAL A 55 4.85 1.67 -11.00
N GLN A 56 4.55 0.82 -12.00
CA GLN A 56 5.40 0.63 -13.19
C GLN A 56 4.96 1.49 -14.37
N ILE A 57 3.65 1.65 -14.58
CA ILE A 57 3.09 2.49 -15.63
C ILE A 57 2.46 3.69 -14.96
N VAL A 58 2.94 4.88 -15.31
CA VAL A 58 2.54 6.12 -14.67
C VAL A 58 2.77 7.32 -15.59
N ASP A 59 1.89 8.31 -15.52
CA ASP A 59 2.10 9.61 -16.16
C ASP A 59 2.94 10.54 -15.27
N GLN A 60 3.75 11.40 -15.89
CA GLN A 60 4.65 12.29 -15.16
C GLN A 60 3.89 13.27 -14.25
N ALA A 61 2.74 13.77 -14.69
CA ALA A 61 1.91 14.70 -13.92
C ALA A 61 1.41 14.06 -12.61
N TRP A 62 1.05 12.77 -12.65
CA TRP A 62 0.73 12.00 -11.47
C TRP A 62 1.91 11.87 -10.51
N LEU A 63 3.10 11.53 -11.05
CA LEU A 63 4.31 11.38 -10.23
C LEU A 63 4.66 12.68 -9.53
N ASP A 64 4.56 13.80 -10.24
CA ASP A 64 4.78 15.13 -9.67
C ASP A 64 3.76 15.43 -8.58
N ALA A 65 2.46 15.17 -8.81
CA ALA A 65 1.42 15.38 -7.80
C ALA A 65 1.63 14.52 -6.53
N VAL A 66 2.09 13.28 -6.68
CA VAL A 66 2.44 12.41 -5.55
C VAL A 66 3.67 12.95 -4.82
N ARG A 67 4.72 13.33 -5.56
CA ARG A 67 5.95 13.89 -4.97
C ARG A 67 5.64 15.14 -4.16
N ASP A 68 4.91 16.08 -4.76
CA ASP A 68 4.57 17.37 -4.18
C ASP A 68 3.71 17.17 -2.92
N ASN A 69 2.69 16.29 -2.96
CA ASN A 69 1.89 15.96 -1.77
C ASN A 69 2.75 15.39 -0.62
N LEU A 70 3.71 14.52 -0.92
CA LEU A 70 4.58 13.92 0.10
C LEU A 70 5.64 14.92 0.60
N ASP A 71 6.13 15.82 -0.24
CA ASP A 71 7.05 16.89 0.16
C ASP A 71 6.34 17.93 1.04
N ASP A 72 5.10 18.31 0.71
CA ASP A 72 4.24 19.15 1.55
C ASP A 72 3.97 18.49 2.90
N GLY A 73 3.62 17.20 2.91
CA GLY A 73 3.42 16.43 4.15
C GLY A 73 4.68 16.39 5.01
N LYS A 74 5.85 16.24 4.39
CA LYS A 74 7.16 16.28 5.08
C LYS A 74 7.45 17.66 5.66
N ALA A 75 7.17 18.73 4.91
CA ALA A 75 7.34 20.10 5.37
C ALA A 75 6.40 20.41 6.54
N SER A 76 5.12 20.03 6.43
CA SER A 76 4.13 20.15 7.50
C SER A 76 4.54 19.40 8.76
N ALA A 77 5.04 18.17 8.64
CA ALA A 77 5.50 17.37 9.79
C ALA A 77 6.71 18.01 10.50
N LYS A 78 7.61 18.64 9.75
CA LYS A 78 8.75 19.38 10.32
C LYS A 78 8.31 20.65 11.04
N ALA A 79 7.34 21.37 10.48
CA ALA A 79 6.85 22.64 11.02
C ALA A 79 5.89 22.49 12.22
N ALA A 80 5.28 21.32 12.40
CA ALA A 80 4.33 21.06 13.47
C ALA A 80 4.92 21.34 14.86
N LYS A 81 4.18 22.10 15.67
CA LYS A 81 4.55 22.51 17.04
C LYS A 81 3.92 21.63 18.11
N THR A 82 2.87 20.89 17.74
CA THR A 82 2.15 19.95 18.63
C THR A 82 1.98 18.59 17.95
N ILE A 83 1.68 17.56 18.74
CA ILE A 83 1.37 16.22 18.21
C ILE A 83 0.08 16.28 17.38
N ASP A 84 -0.91 17.05 17.81
CA ASP A 84 -2.19 17.19 17.10
C ASP A 84 -2.00 17.83 15.72
N GLU A 85 -1.18 18.89 15.62
CA GLU A 85 -0.81 19.49 14.32
C GLU A 85 -0.07 18.49 13.43
N LEU A 86 0.86 17.71 14.00
CA LEU A 86 1.62 16.71 13.28
C LEU A 86 0.70 15.60 12.71
N LEU A 87 -0.19 15.06 13.54
CA LEU A 87 -1.12 14.00 13.15
C LEU A 87 -2.17 14.51 12.17
N SER A 88 -2.66 15.74 12.35
CA SER A 88 -3.58 16.38 11.40
C SER A 88 -2.93 16.57 10.03
N GLY A 89 -1.70 17.09 9.98
CA GLY A 89 -0.94 17.23 8.74
C GLY A 89 -0.65 15.89 8.06
N PHE A 90 -0.31 14.87 8.85
CA PHE A 90 -0.11 13.52 8.34
C PHE A 90 -1.40 12.90 7.79
N ALA A 91 -2.53 13.01 8.51
CA ALA A 91 -3.83 12.52 8.06
C ALA A 91 -4.28 13.21 6.76
N ALA A 92 -4.10 14.52 6.63
CA ALA A 92 -4.39 15.25 5.40
C ALA A 92 -3.52 14.76 4.24
N THR A 93 -2.23 14.52 4.49
CA THR A 93 -1.29 13.96 3.50
C THR A 93 -1.74 12.58 3.02
N LEU A 94 -2.10 11.69 3.96
CA LEU A 94 -2.58 10.34 3.65
C LEU A 94 -3.90 10.37 2.89
N LEU A 95 -4.86 11.23 3.27
CA LEU A 95 -6.15 11.33 2.59
C LEU A 95 -5.96 11.74 1.12
N ARG A 96 -5.13 12.76 0.85
CA ARG A 96 -4.76 13.14 -0.52
C ARG A 96 -4.06 11.99 -1.24
N GLN A 97 -3.14 11.32 -0.56
CA GLN A 97 -2.39 10.20 -1.13
C GLN A 97 -3.31 9.06 -1.56
N VAL A 98 -4.32 8.70 -0.75
CA VAL A 98 -5.32 7.68 -1.08
C VAL A 98 -6.03 8.03 -2.39
N PHE A 99 -6.52 9.25 -2.54
CA PHE A 99 -7.18 9.66 -3.78
C PHE A 99 -6.24 9.70 -4.97
N LEU A 100 -4.99 10.15 -4.80
CA LEU A 100 -3.99 10.12 -5.86
C LEU A 100 -3.73 8.68 -6.34
N GLN A 101 -3.70 7.69 -5.44
CA GLN A 101 -3.51 6.28 -5.79
C GLN A 101 -4.71 5.65 -6.53
N ILE A 102 -5.93 6.11 -6.24
CA ILE A 102 -7.15 5.58 -6.86
C ILE A 102 -7.46 6.28 -8.18
N GLY A 103 -7.04 7.53 -8.34
CA GLY A 103 -7.35 8.35 -9.51
C GLY A 103 -7.03 9.82 -9.23
N MET A 104 -7.91 10.72 -9.63
CA MET A 104 -7.78 12.16 -9.37
C MET A 104 -8.33 12.56 -8.00
N LEU A 105 -7.68 13.54 -7.36
CA LEU A 105 -8.24 14.23 -6.19
C LEU A 105 -9.28 15.27 -6.68
N PRO A 106 -10.59 15.10 -6.37
CA PRO A 106 -11.59 16.07 -6.79
C PRO A 106 -11.48 17.37 -5.97
N ASN A 107 -11.50 18.52 -6.65
CA ASN A 107 -11.65 19.81 -5.99
C ASN A 107 -13.15 20.17 -5.89
N ARG A 108 -13.66 20.21 -4.67
CA ARG A 108 -15.09 20.48 -4.38
C ARG A 108 -15.29 21.61 -3.37
N THR A 109 -14.29 22.45 -3.16
CA THR A 109 -14.33 23.54 -2.16
C THR A 109 -15.52 24.47 -2.35
N THR A 110 -15.99 24.67 -3.58
CA THR A 110 -17.13 25.52 -3.92
C THR A 110 -18.45 24.76 -4.03
N ALA A 111 -18.45 23.43 -3.90
CA ALA A 111 -19.66 22.62 -4.06
C ALA A 111 -20.53 22.70 -2.80
N ARG A 112 -21.81 23.06 -2.96
CA ARG A 112 -22.78 23.12 -1.84
C ARG A 112 -23.17 21.74 -1.30
N ARG A 113 -23.09 20.69 -2.11
CA ARG A 113 -23.41 19.31 -1.74
C ARG A 113 -22.55 18.34 -2.54
N VAL A 114 -22.08 17.28 -1.88
CA VAL A 114 -21.34 16.18 -2.51
C VAL A 114 -22.22 14.94 -2.53
N THR A 115 -22.58 14.48 -3.73
CA THR A 115 -23.41 13.29 -3.92
C THR A 115 -22.54 12.03 -4.05
N LEU A 116 -22.92 10.94 -3.40
CA LEU A 116 -22.24 9.64 -3.48
C LEU A 116 -22.81 8.78 -4.62
N SER A 117 -22.73 9.26 -5.87
CA SER A 117 -23.13 8.46 -7.03
C SER A 117 -21.95 8.16 -7.95
N ARG A 118 -21.98 6.98 -8.61
CA ARG A 118 -20.87 6.44 -9.42
C ARG A 118 -20.30 7.46 -10.41
N GLN A 119 -21.16 8.24 -11.06
CA GLN A 119 -20.76 9.24 -12.05
C GLN A 119 -19.87 10.37 -11.47
N TYR A 120 -20.06 10.76 -10.20
CA TYR A 120 -19.27 11.81 -9.56
C TYR A 120 -17.99 11.30 -8.89
N TRP A 121 -17.85 9.98 -8.74
CA TRP A 121 -16.71 9.31 -8.11
C TRP A 121 -15.94 8.42 -9.07
N ARG A 122 -16.18 8.57 -10.37
CA ARG A 122 -15.32 8.04 -11.41
C ARG A 122 -14.10 8.97 -11.56
N LEU A 123 -12.96 8.54 -11.01
CA LEU A 123 -11.75 9.37 -10.87
C LEU A 123 -10.65 9.03 -11.89
N ASP A 124 -10.94 8.15 -12.84
CA ASP A 124 -10.01 7.59 -13.85
C ASP A 124 -9.98 8.38 -15.17
N SER A 125 -10.57 9.58 -15.22
CA SER A 125 -10.89 10.27 -16.50
C SER A 125 -9.74 10.40 -17.50
N HIS A 126 -8.50 10.63 -17.04
CA HIS A 126 -7.32 10.75 -17.91
C HIS A 126 -6.05 10.17 -17.28
N ARG A 127 -6.15 9.46 -16.15
CA ARG A 127 -4.98 8.91 -15.45
C ARG A 127 -4.62 7.54 -15.97
N SER A 128 -3.33 7.30 -16.19
CA SER A 128 -2.77 6.03 -16.65
C SER A 128 -1.80 5.48 -15.62
N VAL A 129 -2.30 5.18 -14.43
CA VAL A 129 -1.51 4.54 -13.37
C VAL A 129 -1.90 3.08 -13.26
N GLN A 130 -0.92 2.18 -13.36
CA GLN A 130 -1.17 0.74 -13.26
C GLN A 130 -0.13 0.05 -12.39
N TYR A 131 -0.63 -0.82 -11.51
CA TYR A 131 0.17 -1.83 -10.83
C TYR A 131 0.29 -3.04 -11.75
N VAL A 132 1.52 -3.41 -12.10
CA VAL A 132 1.80 -4.54 -12.98
C VAL A 132 2.43 -5.65 -12.16
N GLN A 133 1.81 -6.84 -12.16
CA GLN A 133 2.41 -8.01 -11.55
C GLN A 133 3.51 -8.56 -12.45
N THR A 134 4.71 -8.75 -11.89
CA THR A 134 5.81 -9.39 -12.61
C THR A 134 5.58 -10.91 -12.70
N PRO A 135 6.21 -11.61 -13.67
CA PRO A 135 6.13 -13.06 -13.75
C PRO A 135 6.50 -13.77 -12.44
N GLN A 136 7.49 -13.26 -11.72
CA GLN A 136 7.90 -13.81 -10.42
C GLN A 136 6.83 -13.61 -9.34
N GLN A 137 6.14 -12.47 -9.34
CA GLN A 137 5.03 -12.21 -8.42
C GLN A 137 3.83 -13.12 -8.71
N ILE A 138 3.54 -13.37 -9.99
CA ILE A 138 2.50 -14.32 -10.42
C ILE A 138 2.86 -15.73 -9.93
N GLU A 139 4.09 -16.17 -10.12
CA GLU A 139 4.55 -17.49 -9.66
C GLU A 139 4.49 -17.62 -8.13
N ALA A 140 4.94 -16.61 -7.38
CA ALA A 140 4.88 -16.62 -5.93
C ALA A 140 3.43 -16.64 -5.42
N ALA A 141 2.53 -15.88 -6.05
CA ALA A 141 1.10 -15.88 -5.73
C ALA A 141 0.47 -17.25 -6.00
N PHE A 142 0.75 -17.83 -7.18
CA PHE A 142 0.30 -19.17 -7.54
C PHE A 142 0.82 -20.21 -6.55
N TRP A 143 2.12 -20.17 -6.23
CA TRP A 143 2.75 -21.07 -5.28
C TRP A 143 2.08 -21.02 -3.90
N SER A 144 1.78 -19.82 -3.39
CA SER A 144 1.11 -19.65 -2.10
C SER A 144 -0.32 -20.20 -2.09
N VAL A 145 -1.06 -20.05 -3.19
CA VAL A 145 -2.42 -20.59 -3.32
C VAL A 145 -2.39 -22.10 -3.47
N GLN A 146 -1.51 -22.62 -4.33
CA GLN A 146 -1.33 -24.05 -4.57
C GLN A 146 -0.93 -24.76 -3.27
N GLN A 147 0.00 -24.21 -2.48
CA GLN A 147 0.41 -24.80 -1.21
C GLN A 147 -0.76 -24.90 -0.21
N ARG A 148 -1.63 -23.87 -0.17
CA ARG A 148 -2.81 -23.86 0.70
C ARG A 148 -3.85 -24.89 0.29
N GLN A 149 -3.94 -25.21 -0.99
CA GLN A 149 -4.95 -26.13 -1.52
C GLN A 149 -4.49 -27.58 -1.56
N LEU A 150 -3.25 -27.82 -2.01
CA LEU A 150 -2.71 -29.16 -2.22
C LEU A 150 -1.83 -29.64 -1.05
N GLY A 151 -1.39 -28.74 -0.17
CA GLY A 151 -0.39 -29.02 0.84
C GLY A 151 1.04 -28.98 0.29
N PHE A 152 2.01 -28.97 1.20
CA PHE A 152 3.43 -28.83 0.86
C PHE A 152 3.98 -30.02 0.06
N GLU A 153 3.66 -31.25 0.47
CA GLU A 153 4.21 -32.47 -0.15
C GLU A 153 3.81 -32.58 -1.62
N ARG A 154 2.51 -32.47 -1.91
CA ARG A 154 1.99 -32.54 -3.29
C ARG A 154 2.52 -31.41 -4.18
N GLN A 155 2.70 -30.21 -3.61
CA GLN A 155 3.30 -29.10 -4.32
C GLN A 155 4.77 -29.38 -4.71
N MET A 156 5.54 -30.04 -3.84
CA MET A 156 6.93 -30.39 -4.12
C MET A 156 7.01 -31.47 -5.20
N GLU A 157 6.13 -32.47 -5.17
CA GLU A 157 6.01 -33.46 -6.25
C GLU A 157 5.75 -32.80 -7.61
N LEU A 158 4.76 -31.90 -7.68
CA LEU A 158 4.44 -31.18 -8.92
C LEU A 158 5.61 -30.33 -9.43
N ARG A 159 6.38 -29.74 -8.54
CA ARG A 159 7.59 -28.99 -8.91
C ARG A 159 8.65 -29.90 -9.51
N ASP A 160 8.83 -31.09 -8.96
CA ASP A 160 9.82 -32.05 -9.46
C ASP A 160 9.36 -32.66 -10.80
N GLU A 161 8.06 -32.94 -10.94
CA GLU A 161 7.46 -33.32 -12.22
C GLU A 161 7.62 -32.22 -13.29
N TYR A 162 7.44 -30.95 -12.92
CA TYR A 162 7.68 -29.83 -13.83
C TYR A 162 9.15 -29.77 -14.29
N ARG A 163 10.10 -29.91 -13.36
CA ARG A 163 11.54 -29.94 -13.69
C ARG A 163 11.88 -31.10 -14.61
N ALA A 164 11.31 -32.28 -14.36
CA ALA A 164 11.49 -33.46 -15.20
C ALA A 164 10.89 -33.27 -16.60
N SER A 165 9.77 -32.54 -16.72
CA SER A 165 9.12 -32.30 -18.01
C SER A 165 9.93 -31.45 -18.99
N ARG A 166 10.93 -30.69 -18.51
CA ARG A 166 11.71 -29.71 -19.29
C ARG A 166 10.83 -28.74 -20.11
N SER A 167 9.62 -28.47 -19.61
CA SER A 167 8.70 -27.53 -20.24
C SER A 167 9.33 -26.14 -20.35
N LYS A 168 9.03 -25.43 -21.45
CA LYS A 168 9.40 -24.03 -21.65
C LYS A 168 8.38 -23.06 -21.05
N LEU A 169 7.21 -23.56 -20.64
CA LEU A 169 6.18 -22.75 -20.02
C LEU A 169 6.57 -22.42 -18.58
N PRO A 170 6.23 -21.24 -18.07
CA PRO A 170 6.31 -20.94 -16.63
C PRO A 170 5.55 -21.98 -15.79
N TYR A 171 6.03 -22.23 -14.57
CA TYR A 171 5.51 -23.31 -13.72
C TYR A 171 3.99 -23.24 -13.53
N TRP A 172 3.47 -22.04 -13.27
CA TRP A 172 2.03 -21.83 -13.06
C TRP A 172 1.18 -22.19 -14.29
N ARG A 173 1.65 -21.90 -15.51
CA ARG A 173 0.94 -22.27 -16.75
C ARG A 173 0.99 -23.76 -16.98
N TRP A 174 2.16 -24.37 -16.74
CA TRP A 174 2.30 -25.81 -16.86
C TRP A 174 1.37 -26.55 -15.90
N CYS A 175 1.24 -26.10 -14.66
CA CYS A 175 0.28 -26.66 -13.71
C CYS A 175 -1.18 -26.46 -14.16
N GLN A 176 -1.54 -25.30 -14.72
CA GLN A 176 -2.88 -25.06 -15.26
C GLN A 176 -3.23 -26.01 -16.40
N GLU A 177 -2.30 -26.24 -17.33
CA GLU A 177 -2.50 -27.15 -18.46
C GLU A 177 -2.55 -28.62 -18.02
N LYS A 178 -1.77 -29.00 -16.99
CA LYS A 178 -1.66 -30.39 -16.53
C LYS A 178 -2.78 -30.80 -15.58
N GLU A 179 -3.13 -29.96 -14.61
CA GLU A 179 -4.12 -30.29 -13.57
C GLU A 179 -5.51 -29.70 -13.86
N GLY A 180 -5.70 -28.98 -14.98
CA GLY A 180 -6.97 -28.33 -15.30
C GLY A 180 -7.33 -27.23 -14.29
N TYR A 181 -6.32 -26.58 -13.71
CA TYR A 181 -6.49 -25.60 -12.65
C TYR A 181 -7.19 -24.34 -13.18
N ARG A 182 -8.51 -24.26 -12.96
CA ARG A 182 -9.29 -23.03 -13.16
C ARG A 182 -9.02 -22.11 -11.97
N GLY A 183 -8.01 -21.25 -12.09
CA GLY A 183 -7.85 -20.14 -11.15
C GLY A 183 -9.13 -19.31 -11.13
N ASN A 184 -9.62 -18.93 -9.94
CA ASN A 184 -10.85 -18.18 -9.76
C ASN A 184 -10.95 -17.01 -10.77
N GLU A 185 -11.92 -17.09 -11.67
CA GLU A 185 -12.47 -15.95 -12.41
C GLU A 185 -13.18 -14.99 -11.45
#